data_AF-A0A2R6DTV0-F1
#
_entry.id   AF-A0A2R6DTV0-F1
#
_cell.length_a   1.000
_cell.length_b   1.000
_cell.length_c   1.000
_cell.angle_alpha   90.00
_cell.angle_beta   90.00
_cell.angle_gamma   90.00
#
_symmetry.space_group_name_H-M   'P 1'
#
loop_
_entity.id
_entity.type
_entity.pdbx_description
1 polymer ?
#
loop_
_entity_poly.entity_id
_entity_poly.type
_entity_poly.pdbx_seq_one_letter_code
_entity_poly.pdbx_strand_id
1 'polypeptide(L)'
;PELFPPCMKHLLDQVQKGEHLEHHSRFAIASFLTSIGMTTDEIVELFQVNPGFGEEATRYQVDHIRGATSPTEYSPPSCATMQSYGDCYNRDDVCEDVIDESHPLNYYEHMLDQEDEDDLVDWRESDEDEAESSA
;
A
#
# COMPACT_ATOMS: atom_id res chain seq x y z
N PRO A 1 -4.80 -2.21 8.28
CA PRO A 1 -4.50 -3.54 7.68
C PRO A 1 -3.44 -4.34 8.47
N GLU A 2 -3.83 -5.40 9.17
CA GLU A 2 -2.92 -6.18 10.03
C GLU A 2 -1.89 -7.00 9.25
N LEU A 3 -2.22 -7.43 8.03
CA LEU A 3 -1.35 -8.26 7.19
C LEU A 3 -0.32 -7.46 6.38
N PHE A 4 -0.42 -6.13 6.36
CA PHE A 4 0.49 -5.32 5.55
C PHE A 4 1.92 -5.33 6.11
N PRO A 5 2.94 -5.24 5.23
CA PRO A 5 4.30 -4.99 5.64
C PRO A 5 4.40 -3.70 6.47
N PRO A 6 5.28 -3.63 7.48
CA PRO A 6 5.41 -2.46 8.35
C PRO A 6 5.71 -1.16 7.59
N CYS A 7 6.49 -1.24 6.50
CA CYS A 7 6.75 -0.10 5.63
C CYS A 7 5.50 0.39 4.89
N MET A 8 4.64 -0.51 4.41
CA MET A 8 3.41 -0.15 3.71
C MET A 8 2.33 0.36 4.68
N LYS A 9 2.24 -0.21 5.89
CA LYS A 9 1.42 0.34 6.98
C LYS A 9 1.80 1.78 7.28
N HIS A 10 3.10 2.05 7.38
CA HIS A 10 3.59 3.40 7.63
C HIS A 10 3.23 4.38 6.51
N LEU A 11 3.43 4.00 5.25
CA LEU A 11 3.05 4.87 4.12
C LEU A 11 1.54 5.10 4.05
N LEU A 12 0.72 4.07 4.31
CA LEU A 12 -0.73 4.19 4.33
C LEU A 12 -1.20 5.15 5.43
N ASP A 13 -0.63 5.04 6.63
CA ASP A 13 -0.92 5.93 7.76
C ASP A 13 -0.60 7.41 7.41
N GLN A 14 0.53 7.66 6.73
CA GLN A 14 0.84 9.01 6.23
C GLN A 14 -0.18 9.49 5.18
N VAL A 15 -0.58 8.63 4.24
CA VAL A 15 -1.62 8.94 3.24
C VAL A 15 -2.93 9.34 3.93
N GLN A 16 -3.40 8.54 4.89
CA GLN A 16 -4.66 8.75 5.61
C GLN A 16 -4.64 10.02 6.47
N LYS A 17 -3.47 10.38 7.02
CA LYS A 17 -3.27 11.65 7.75
C LYS A 17 -3.19 12.89 6.84
N GLY A 18 -3.19 12.69 5.52
CA GLY A 18 -2.99 13.78 4.55
C GLY A 18 -1.58 14.36 4.61
N GLU A 19 -0.58 13.57 4.99
CA GLU A 19 0.81 14.01 5.03
C GLU A 19 1.42 14.07 3.63
N HIS A 20 2.36 14.99 3.44
CA HIS A 20 3.03 15.12 2.15
C HIS A 20 4.02 13.97 1.93
N LEU A 21 3.66 13.02 1.07
CA LEU A 21 4.56 11.98 0.58
C LEU A 21 5.43 12.45 -0.60
N GLU A 22 6.70 12.06 -0.59
CA GLU A 22 7.61 12.13 -1.73
C GLU A 22 7.11 11.30 -2.91
N HIS A 23 7.55 11.64 -4.14
CA HIS A 23 7.08 10.97 -5.35
C HIS A 23 7.35 9.45 -5.34
N HIS A 24 8.52 9.03 -4.82
CA HIS A 24 8.86 7.61 -4.72
C HIS A 24 7.97 6.89 -3.71
N SER A 25 7.65 7.51 -2.58
CA SER A 25 6.79 6.95 -1.54
C SER A 25 5.35 6.79 -2.04
N ARG A 26 4.83 7.79 -2.77
CA ARG A 26 3.52 7.72 -3.44
C ARG A 26 3.47 6.56 -4.43
N PHE A 27 4.50 6.41 -5.26
CA PHE A 27 4.60 5.30 -6.20
C PHE A 27 4.65 3.96 -5.46
N ALA A 28 5.45 3.84 -4.41
CA ALA A 28 5.62 2.60 -3.64
C ALA A 28 4.29 2.10 -3.06
N ILE A 29 3.53 2.98 -2.39
CA ILE A 29 2.24 2.60 -1.82
C ILE A 29 1.19 2.34 -2.91
N ALA A 30 1.10 3.20 -3.94
CA ALA A 30 0.11 3.02 -5.01
C ALA A 30 0.32 1.71 -5.80
N SER A 31 1.57 1.38 -6.12
CA SER A 31 1.91 0.11 -6.80
C SER A 31 1.71 -1.11 -5.91
N PHE A 32 1.96 -1.01 -4.60
CA PHE A 32 1.63 -2.08 -3.66
C PHE A 32 0.13 -2.33 -3.57
N LEU A 33 -0.67 -1.28 -3.32
CA LEU A 33 -2.14 -1.39 -3.22
C LEU A 33 -2.77 -1.93 -4.52
N THR A 34 -2.25 -1.48 -5.67
CA THR A 34 -2.65 -2.01 -6.98
C THR A 34 -2.33 -3.50 -7.10
N SER A 35 -1.13 -3.92 -6.68
CA SER A 35 -0.66 -5.30 -6.81
C SER A 35 -1.46 -6.28 -5.94
N ILE A 36 -1.97 -5.82 -4.79
CA ILE A 36 -2.83 -6.64 -3.91
C ILE A 36 -4.32 -6.61 -4.32
N GLY A 37 -4.66 -5.95 -5.43
CA GLY A 37 -5.98 -6.01 -6.05
C GLY A 37 -6.91 -4.84 -5.77
N MET A 38 -6.44 -3.74 -5.15
CA MET A 38 -7.28 -2.54 -5.02
C MET A 38 -7.55 -1.92 -6.39
N THR A 39 -8.77 -1.42 -6.54
CA THR A 39 -9.21 -0.74 -7.75
C THR A 39 -8.66 0.68 -7.82
N THR A 40 -8.67 1.24 -9.03
CA THR A 40 -8.27 2.63 -9.25
C THR A 40 -9.11 3.60 -8.41
N ASP A 41 -10.42 3.35 -8.30
CA ASP A 41 -11.33 4.23 -7.54
C ASP A 41 -10.98 4.23 -6.05
N GLU A 42 -10.79 3.05 -5.45
CA GLU A 42 -10.44 2.92 -4.03
C GLU A 42 -9.09 3.56 -3.70
N ILE A 43 -8.09 3.40 -4.58
CA ILE A 43 -6.79 4.05 -4.39
C ILE A 43 -6.94 5.57 -4.51
N VAL A 44 -7.71 6.05 -5.49
CA VAL A 44 -7.96 7.49 -5.67
C VAL A 44 -8.62 8.06 -4.41
N GLU A 45 -9.61 7.39 -3.83
CA GLU A 45 -10.30 7.80 -2.59
C GLU A 45 -9.33 7.90 -1.41
N LEU A 46 -8.43 6.93 -1.21
CA LEU A 46 -7.40 7.00 -0.16
C LEU A 46 -6.54 8.26 -0.26
N PHE A 47 -6.21 8.70 -1.48
CA PHE A 47 -5.37 9.88 -1.67
C PHE A 47 -6.12 11.22 -1.57
N GLN A 48 -7.46 11.24 -1.58
CA GLN A 48 -8.26 12.49 -1.61
C GLN A 48 -8.00 13.42 -0.42
N VAL A 49 -7.62 12.87 0.73
CA VAL A 49 -7.33 13.64 1.95
C VAL A 49 -6.01 14.42 1.89
N ASN A 50 -5.17 14.16 0.88
CA ASN A 50 -3.84 14.77 0.78
C ASN A 50 -3.89 16.19 0.18
N PRO A 51 -3.13 17.14 0.74
CA PRO A 51 -3.06 18.49 0.20
C PRO A 51 -2.49 18.50 -1.23
N GLY A 52 -3.17 19.19 -2.14
CA GLY A 52 -2.79 19.23 -3.55
C GLY A 52 -3.19 17.98 -4.36
N PHE A 53 -4.09 17.15 -3.82
CA PHE A 53 -4.69 16.04 -4.56
C PHE A 53 -5.36 16.52 -5.85
N GLY A 54 -5.03 15.86 -6.95
CA GLY A 54 -5.67 16.03 -8.25
C GLY A 54 -6.16 14.69 -8.75
N GLU A 55 -7.48 14.48 -8.70
CA GLU A 55 -8.12 13.19 -8.99
C GLU A 55 -7.70 12.60 -10.34
N GLU A 56 -7.79 13.40 -11.41
CA GLU A 56 -7.43 12.98 -12.77
C GLU A 56 -5.98 12.52 -12.87
N ALA A 57 -5.07 13.22 -12.19
CA ALA A 57 -3.64 12.89 -12.21
C ALA A 57 -3.35 11.61 -11.41
N THR A 58 -3.93 11.47 -10.22
CA THR A 58 -3.79 10.26 -9.39
C THR A 58 -4.38 9.06 -10.11
N ARG A 59 -5.59 9.18 -10.66
CA ARG A 59 -6.24 8.14 -11.45
C ARG A 59 -5.37 7.70 -12.61
N TYR A 60 -4.86 8.66 -13.39
CA TYR A 60 -3.96 8.35 -14.51
C TYR A 60 -2.71 7.60 -14.05
N GLN A 61 -2.08 8.00 -12.94
CA GLN A 61 -0.91 7.32 -12.40
C GLN A 61 -1.22 5.88 -11.99
N VAL A 62 -2.32 5.66 -11.27
CA VAL A 62 -2.76 4.32 -10.84
C VAL A 62 -3.11 3.46 -12.05
N ASP A 63 -3.85 4.00 -13.03
CA ASP A 63 -4.18 3.32 -14.27
C ASP A 63 -2.93 2.96 -15.11
N HIS A 64 -1.89 3.78 -15.04
CA HIS A 64 -0.61 3.49 -15.66
C HIS A 64 0.15 2.37 -14.94
N ILE A 65 0.16 2.39 -13.60
CA ILE A 65 0.78 1.36 -12.76
C ILE A 65 0.16 -0.01 -13.04
N ARG A 66 -1.17 -0.11 -13.10
CA ARG A 66 -1.90 -1.36 -13.36
C ARG A 66 -1.91 -1.83 -14.82
N GLY A 67 -1.18 -1.17 -15.72
CA GLY A 67 -1.17 -1.52 -17.14
C GLY A 67 -2.48 -1.24 -17.90
N ALA A 68 -3.40 -0.44 -17.37
CA ALA A 68 -4.64 -0.09 -18.09
C ALA A 68 -4.36 0.92 -19.23
N THR A 69 -3.37 1.79 -19.04
CA THR A 69 -2.92 2.77 -20.04
C THR A 69 -1.52 2.48 -20.61
N SER A 70 -0.90 1.37 -20.19
CA SER A 70 0.49 0.99 -20.48
C SER A 70 0.59 -0.50 -20.80
N PRO A 71 1.48 -0.95 -21.70
CA PRO A 71 1.73 -2.38 -21.89
C PRO A 71 2.47 -3.05 -20.71
N THR A 72 2.82 -2.28 -19.67
CA THR A 72 3.60 -2.73 -18.53
C THR A 72 2.84 -2.49 -17.24
N GLU A 73 2.68 -3.56 -16.46
CA GLU A 73 2.26 -3.51 -15.08
C GLU A 73 3.49 -3.29 -14.19
N TYR A 74 3.41 -2.30 -13.31
CA TYR A 74 4.51 -1.94 -12.43
C TYR A 74 4.32 -2.57 -11.06
N SER A 75 5.31 -3.37 -10.65
CA SER A 75 5.40 -3.89 -9.29
C SER A 75 5.92 -2.83 -8.31
N PRO A 76 5.60 -2.95 -7.01
CA PRO A 76 6.20 -2.12 -6.00
C PRO A 76 7.72 -2.31 -5.93
N PRO A 77 8.45 -1.30 -5.45
CA PRO A 77 9.90 -1.39 -5.29
C PRO A 77 10.31 -2.50 -4.32
N SER A 78 11.45 -3.13 -4.59
CA SER A 78 12.06 -4.12 -3.69
C SER A 78 12.43 -3.51 -2.34
N CYS A 79 12.63 -4.33 -1.31
CA CYS A 79 13.03 -3.84 0.01
C CYS A 79 14.38 -3.08 -0.05
N ALA A 80 15.35 -3.55 -0.84
CA ALA A 80 16.60 -2.80 -1.06
C ALA A 80 16.37 -1.40 -1.68
N THR A 81 15.39 -1.28 -2.58
CA THR A 81 15.00 0.00 -3.18
C THR A 81 14.27 0.87 -2.16
N MET A 82 13.35 0.30 -1.38
CA MET A 82 12.66 0.97 -0.27
C MET A 82 13.65 1.51 0.76
N GLN A 83 14.68 0.74 1.11
CA GLN A 83 15.75 1.20 2.00
C GLN A 83 16.51 2.39 1.41
N SER A 84 16.82 2.34 0.11
CA SER A 84 17.52 3.44 -0.59
C SER A 84 16.69 4.72 -0.65
N TYR A 85 15.37 4.60 -0.75
CA TYR A 85 14.43 5.73 -0.71
C TYR A 85 14.14 6.23 0.71
N GLY A 86 14.54 5.47 1.74
CA GLY A 86 14.17 5.77 3.11
C GLY A 86 12.71 5.45 3.44
N ASP A 87 12.05 4.61 2.63
CA ASP A 87 10.65 4.17 2.81
C ASP A 87 10.56 2.83 3.58
N CYS A 88 11.69 2.15 3.85
CA CYS A 88 11.73 0.90 4.62
C CYS A 88 11.66 1.19 6.13
N TYR A 89 10.45 1.24 6.69
CA TYR A 89 10.20 1.52 8.10
C TYR A 89 9.82 0.29 8.93
N ASN A 90 10.19 0.34 10.21
CA ASN A 90 9.76 -0.59 11.27
C ASN A 90 9.91 -2.07 10.92
N ARG A 91 11.07 -2.45 10.35
CA ARG A 91 11.39 -3.85 10.04
C ARG A 91 11.21 -4.74 11.28
N ASP A 92 10.59 -5.90 11.07
CA ASP A 92 10.31 -6.94 12.06
C ASP A 92 10.99 -8.26 11.68
N ASP A 93 10.79 -9.29 12.49
CA ASP A 93 11.39 -10.62 12.29
C ASP A 93 10.94 -11.25 10.96
N VAL A 94 9.74 -10.95 10.45
CA VAL A 94 9.30 -11.45 9.13
C VAL A 94 10.13 -10.80 8.01
N CYS A 95 10.37 -9.48 8.10
CA CYS A 95 11.22 -8.77 7.15
C CYS A 95 12.65 -9.34 7.10
N GLU A 96 13.23 -9.67 8.26
CA GLU A 96 14.64 -10.08 8.38
C GLU A 96 14.83 -11.60 8.22
N ASP A 97 14.02 -12.43 8.88
CA ASP A 97 14.26 -13.87 8.99
C ASP A 97 13.45 -14.71 8.00
N VAL A 98 12.27 -14.24 7.56
CA VAL A 98 11.37 -15.02 6.70
C VAL A 98 11.57 -14.69 5.24
N ILE A 99 11.49 -13.40 4.89
CA ILE A 99 11.58 -12.97 3.49
C ILE A 99 12.98 -12.49 3.09
N ASP A 100 13.95 -12.49 4.00
CA ASP A 100 15.35 -12.08 3.78
C ASP A 100 15.45 -10.72 3.05
N GLU A 101 14.66 -9.74 3.51
CA GLU A 101 14.59 -8.40 2.94
C GLU A 101 14.44 -8.38 1.40
N SER A 102 13.65 -9.31 0.86
CA SER A 102 13.50 -9.45 -0.61
C SER A 102 12.50 -8.45 -1.18
N HIS A 103 11.24 -8.53 -0.76
CA HIS A 103 10.15 -7.77 -1.39
C HIS A 103 8.93 -7.55 -0.46
N PRO A 104 8.28 -6.37 -0.49
CA PRO A 104 7.06 -6.13 0.28
C PRO A 104 5.90 -7.09 -0.07
N LEU A 105 5.80 -7.53 -1.34
CA LEU A 105 4.79 -8.53 -1.73
C LEU A 105 5.05 -9.89 -1.07
N ASN A 106 6.31 -10.33 -0.98
CA ASN A 106 6.65 -11.61 -0.34
C ASN A 106 6.27 -11.61 1.14
N TYR A 107 6.39 -10.46 1.82
CA TYR A 107 5.90 -10.30 3.20
C TYR A 107 4.38 -10.47 3.24
N TYR A 108 3.66 -9.77 2.36
CA TYR A 108 2.20 -9.83 2.34
C TYR A 108 1.67 -11.24 2.02
N GLU A 109 2.28 -11.92 1.05
CA GLU A 109 1.99 -13.32 0.72
C GLU A 109 2.24 -14.23 1.92
N HIS A 110 3.37 -14.07 2.62
CA HIS A 110 3.65 -14.86 3.82
C HIS A 110 2.62 -14.63 4.94
N MET A 111 2.17 -13.38 5.13
CA MET A 111 1.13 -13.08 6.13
C MET A 111 -0.22 -13.69 5.75
N LEU A 112 -0.59 -13.66 4.46
CA LEU A 112 -1.81 -14.31 3.96
C LEU A 112 -1.76 -15.83 4.15
N ASP A 113 -0.62 -16.46 3.90
CA ASP A 113 -0.44 -17.91 4.06
C ASP A 113 -0.54 -18.38 5.53
N GLN A 114 -0.40 -17.47 6.49
CA GLN A 114 -0.50 -17.78 7.93
C GLN A 114 -1.91 -17.62 8.49
N GLU A 115 -2.79 -16.90 7.80
CA GLU A 115 -4.18 -16.72 8.19
C GLU A 115 -5.03 -17.83 7.56
N ASP A 116 -5.94 -18.43 8.34
CA ASP A 116 -6.95 -19.33 7.78
C ASP A 116 -7.89 -18.50 6.86
N GLU A 117 -8.26 -19.03 5.69
CA GLU A 117 -9.13 -18.32 4.72
C GLU A 117 -10.47 -17.85 5.35
N ASP A 118 -10.92 -18.53 6.41
CA ASP A 118 -12.14 -18.22 7.17
C ASP A 118 -12.00 -17.01 8.12
N ASP A 119 -10.77 -16.58 8.45
CA ASP A 119 -10.47 -15.48 9.37
C ASP A 119 -10.01 -14.19 8.65
N LEU A 120 -9.89 -14.22 7.31
CA LEU A 120 -9.49 -13.06 6.52
C LEU A 120 -10.57 -11.96 6.54
N VAL A 121 -10.32 -10.90 7.30
CA VAL A 121 -11.16 -9.70 7.33
C VAL A 121 -10.60 -8.65 6.36
N ASP A 122 -11.48 -8.11 5.51
CA ASP A 122 -11.12 -6.94 4.71
C ASP A 122 -10.98 -5.72 5.62
N TRP A 123 -9.74 -5.29 5.80
CA TRP A 123 -9.42 -4.16 6.67
C TRP A 123 -10.11 -2.85 6.26
N ARG A 124 -10.60 -2.75 5.02
CA ARG A 124 -11.32 -1.57 4.52
C ARG A 124 -12.71 -1.45 5.14
N GLU A 125 -13.37 -2.58 5.37
CA GLU A 125 -14.70 -2.61 6.01
C GLU A 125 -14.62 -2.19 7.48
N SER A 126 -13.47 -2.43 8.13
CA SER A 126 -13.26 -2.06 9.55
C SER A 126 -13.07 -0.54 9.76
N ASP A 127 -12.51 0.18 8.79
CA ASP A 127 -12.30 1.64 8.86
C ASP A 127 -13.63 2.42 8.70
N GLU A 128 -14.59 1.85 7.95
CA GLU A 128 -15.93 2.43 7.76
C GLU A 128 -16.75 2.43 9.07
N ASP A 129 -16.68 1.36 9.86
CA ASP A 129 -17.37 1.24 11.16
C ASP A 129 -16.84 2.22 12.23
N GLU A 130 -15.54 2.54 12.22
CA GLU A 130 -14.95 3.52 13.16
C GLU A 130 -15.31 4.97 12.81
N ALA A 131 -15.45 5.28 11.52
CA ALA A 131 -15.90 6.59 11.03
C ALA A 131 -17.37 6.84 11.35
N GLU A 132 -18.24 5.83 11.27
CA GLU A 132 -19.67 5.94 11.62
C GLU A 132 -19.94 5.96 13.13
N SER A 133 -19.10 5.31 13.95
CA SER A 133 -19.21 5.36 15.43
C SER A 133 -18.71 6.67 16.05
N SER A 134 -18.00 7.49 15.29
CA SER A 134 -17.41 8.75 15.75
C SER A 134 -18.20 10.01 15.30
N ALA A 135 -19.31 9.83 14.60
CA ALA A 135 -20.17 10.89 14.04
C ALA A 135 -21.41 11.21 14.89
#